data_AF-A0A7S3ADJ1-F1
#
_entry.id   AF-A0A7S3ADJ1-F1
#
_cell.length_a   1.000
_cell.length_b   1.000
_cell.length_c   1.000
_cell.angle_alpha   90.00
_cell.angle_beta   90.00
_cell.angle_gamma   90.00
#
_symmetry.space_group_name_H-M   'P 1'
#
loop_
_entity.id
_entity.type
_entity.pdbx_description
1 polymer ?
#
loop_
_entity_poly.entity_id
_entity_poly.type
_entity_poly.pdbx_seq_one_letter_code
_entity_poly.pdbx_strand_id
1 'polypeptide(L)'
;DATTWARLVQCQYAALGKTGKPQAGEWTVLAGIVLTRLGAGPEVVAIGTGTKCLTAAQIRADDTGSCLHDTHAEVCARRSLLLYLLEEISRCANGTSSILQPSPCGRGYELFPDIQLHLYTSAPPCGDAAVFDTPPADAAGQKRSHKE
;
A
#
# COMPACT_ATOMS: atom_id res chain seq x y z
N ASP A 1 -7.26 4.09 -15.68
CA ASP A 1 -7.95 2.81 -15.37
C ASP A 1 -7.12 2.00 -14.37
N ALA A 2 -7.67 0.91 -13.83
CA ALA A 2 -7.02 0.11 -12.78
C ALA A 2 -5.65 -0.48 -13.20
N THR A 3 -5.52 -0.89 -14.47
CA THR A 3 -4.26 -1.41 -15.03
C THR A 3 -3.17 -0.33 -15.02
N THR A 4 -3.55 0.92 -15.30
CA THR A 4 -2.64 2.07 -15.24
C THR A 4 -2.10 2.28 -13.83
N TRP A 5 -2.94 2.20 -12.79
CA TRP A 5 -2.52 2.32 -11.38
C TRP A 5 -1.53 1.25 -10.98
N ALA A 6 -1.84 -0.01 -11.32
CA ALA A 6 -0.97 -1.14 -11.06
C ALA A 6 0.41 -0.94 -11.70
N ARG A 7 0.45 -0.56 -12.97
CA ARG A 7 1.71 -0.33 -13.70
C ARG A 7 2.52 0.81 -13.08
N LEU A 8 1.89 1.93 -12.72
CA LEU A 8 2.60 3.05 -12.09
C LEU A 8 3.24 2.66 -10.76
N VAL A 9 2.50 1.97 -9.90
CA VAL A 9 3.03 1.50 -8.61
C VAL A 9 4.18 0.50 -8.81
N GLN A 10 4.03 -0.44 -9.74
CA GLN A 10 5.08 -1.41 -10.06
C GLN A 10 6.34 -0.73 -10.64
N CYS A 11 6.19 0.24 -11.54
CA CYS A 11 7.32 1.01 -12.08
C CYS A 11 8.01 1.82 -10.98
N GLN A 12 7.25 2.49 -10.10
CA GLN A 12 7.80 3.23 -8.96
C GLN A 12 8.60 2.32 -8.03
N TYR A 13 8.04 1.15 -7.70
CA TYR A 13 8.74 0.15 -6.91
C TYR A 13 10.00 -0.36 -7.60
N ALA A 14 9.95 -0.63 -8.91
CA ALA A 14 11.10 -1.08 -9.69
C ALA A 14 12.24 -0.05 -9.72
N ALA A 15 11.91 1.25 -9.72
CA ALA A 15 12.88 2.35 -9.70
C ALA A 15 13.62 2.51 -8.36
N LEU A 16 13.10 1.97 -7.25
CA LEU A 16 13.79 1.99 -5.96
C LEU A 16 15.10 1.19 -5.99
N GLY A 17 16.01 1.49 -5.07
CA GLY A 17 17.21 0.70 -4.82
C GLY A 17 16.91 -0.77 -4.49
N LYS A 18 17.96 -1.60 -4.51
CA LYS A 18 17.83 -3.06 -4.26
C LYS A 18 17.51 -3.39 -2.79
N THR A 19 17.83 -2.49 -1.86
CA THR A 19 17.61 -2.69 -0.43
C THR A 19 16.12 -2.80 -0.12
N GLY A 20 15.71 -3.86 0.58
CA GLY A 20 14.31 -4.12 0.94
C GLY A 20 13.46 -4.75 -0.18
N LYS A 21 14.07 -5.10 -1.32
CA LYS A 21 13.41 -5.92 -2.35
C LYS A 21 13.67 -7.42 -2.10
N PRO A 22 12.73 -8.30 -2.46
CA PRO A 22 12.93 -9.75 -2.39
C PRO A 22 14.18 -10.19 -3.17
N GLN A 23 14.92 -11.13 -2.61
CA GLN A 23 16.02 -11.84 -3.27
C GLN A 23 15.51 -13.05 -4.08
N ALA A 24 16.44 -13.79 -4.69
CA ALA A 24 16.10 -15.00 -5.45
C ALA A 24 15.38 -16.02 -4.56
N GLY A 25 14.17 -16.40 -4.95
CA GLY A 25 13.32 -17.35 -4.20
C GLY A 25 12.45 -16.70 -3.12
N GLU A 26 12.58 -15.39 -2.90
CA GLU A 26 11.73 -14.63 -1.99
C GLU A 26 10.59 -13.94 -2.75
N TRP A 27 9.50 -13.66 -2.04
CA TRP A 27 8.37 -12.90 -2.57
C TRP A 27 7.82 -11.98 -1.50
N THR A 28 7.09 -10.95 -1.93
CA THR A 28 6.36 -10.04 -1.07
C THR A 28 5.09 -9.58 -1.78
N VAL A 29 4.18 -8.98 -1.04
CA VAL A 29 3.06 -8.22 -1.60
C VAL A 29 3.48 -6.77 -1.74
N LEU A 30 3.04 -6.11 -2.81
CA LEU A 30 3.22 -4.69 -3.06
C LEU A 30 1.87 -3.99 -3.00
N ALA A 31 1.81 -2.86 -2.31
CA ALA A 31 0.68 -1.96 -2.35
C ALA A 31 1.14 -0.52 -2.62
N GLY A 32 0.25 0.30 -3.15
CA GLY A 32 0.52 1.71 -3.37
C GLY A 32 -0.74 2.56 -3.47
N ILE A 33 -0.57 3.85 -3.18
CA ILE A 33 -1.61 4.87 -3.31
C ILE A 33 -1.25 5.75 -4.49
N VAL A 34 -2.16 5.80 -5.47
CA VAL A 34 -2.06 6.70 -6.60
C VAL A 34 -2.99 7.89 -6.36
N LEU A 35 -2.46 9.09 -6.51
CA LEU A 35 -3.21 10.33 -6.54
C LEU A 35 -3.54 10.70 -7.98
N THR A 36 -4.79 11.14 -8.20
CA THR A 36 -5.20 11.74 -9.47
C THR A 36 -5.85 13.08 -9.23
N ARG A 37 -5.55 14.04 -10.11
CA ARG A 37 -6.17 15.36 -10.15
C ARG A 37 -6.74 15.60 -11.55
N LEU A 38 -7.91 16.24 -11.65
CA LEU A 38 -8.48 16.61 -12.94
C LEU A 38 -7.49 17.49 -13.72
N GLY A 39 -7.16 17.08 -14.96
CA GLY A 39 -6.24 17.83 -15.82
C GLY A 39 -4.74 17.66 -15.52
N ALA A 40 -4.37 16.81 -14.55
CA ALA A 40 -2.97 16.46 -14.28
C ALA A 40 -2.70 14.96 -14.45
N GLY A 41 -1.43 14.60 -14.61
CA GLY A 41 -1.00 13.21 -14.62
C GLY A 41 -1.15 12.55 -13.24
N PRO A 42 -1.37 11.22 -13.19
CA PRO A 42 -1.39 10.48 -11.94
C PRO A 42 -0.02 10.40 -11.27
N GLU A 43 -0.01 10.35 -9.94
CA GLU A 43 1.21 10.33 -9.14
C GLU A 43 1.15 9.21 -8.09
N VAL A 44 2.26 8.47 -7.90
CA VAL A 44 2.37 7.49 -6.81
C VAL A 44 2.89 8.21 -5.57
N VAL A 45 2.01 8.44 -4.59
CA VAL A 45 2.33 9.23 -3.37
C VAL A 45 2.76 8.37 -2.19
N ALA A 46 2.44 7.08 -2.21
CA ALA A 46 2.82 6.15 -1.17
C ALA A 46 2.93 4.72 -1.72
N ILE A 47 3.89 3.97 -1.20
CA ILE A 47 4.04 2.53 -1.46
C ILE A 47 4.38 1.79 -0.17
N GLY A 48 4.10 0.50 -0.15
CA GLY A 48 4.42 -0.40 0.94
C GLY A 48 4.59 -1.83 0.44
N THR A 49 5.44 -2.59 1.11
CA THR A 49 5.58 -4.03 0.90
C THR A 49 5.53 -4.78 2.22
N GLY A 50 5.14 -6.05 2.17
CA GLY A 50 5.23 -6.96 3.31
C GLY A 50 4.00 -7.84 3.46
N THR A 51 4.13 -8.89 4.27
CA THR A 51 3.16 -9.98 4.37
C THR A 51 3.06 -10.56 5.79
N LYS A 52 3.57 -9.82 6.78
CA LYS A 52 3.78 -10.32 8.14
C LYS A 52 3.27 -9.31 9.16
N CYS A 53 3.05 -9.80 10.37
CA CYS A 53 2.71 -9.01 11.53
C CYS A 53 3.47 -9.55 12.75
N LEU A 54 3.58 -8.71 13.78
CA LEU A 54 4.19 -9.12 15.04
C LEU A 54 3.27 -10.07 15.80
N THR A 55 3.89 -11.00 16.50
CA THR A 55 3.19 -11.86 17.45
C THR A 55 2.74 -11.05 18.67
N ALA A 56 1.73 -11.54 19.38
CA ALA A 56 1.26 -10.90 20.60
C ALA A 56 2.35 -10.79 21.69
N ALA A 57 3.32 -11.71 21.71
CA ALA A 57 4.46 -11.64 22.63
C ALA A 57 5.41 -10.48 22.27
N GLN A 58 5.70 -10.28 20.98
CA GLN A 58 6.52 -9.16 20.51
C GLN A 58 5.84 -7.82 20.78
N ILE A 59 4.53 -7.72 20.53
CA ILE A 59 3.75 -6.50 20.82
C ILE A 59 3.79 -6.16 22.31
N ARG A 60 3.60 -7.14 23.20
CA ARG A 60 3.67 -6.93 24.65
C ARG A 60 5.07 -6.56 25.15
N ALA A 61 6.10 -6.93 24.41
CA ALA A 61 7.48 -6.60 24.74
C ALA A 61 7.87 -5.17 24.29
N ASP A 62 7.09 -4.53 23.42
CA ASP A 62 7.30 -3.14 23.04
C ASP A 62 6.55 -2.19 23.99
N ASP A 63 7.29 -1.60 24.92
CA ASP A 63 6.80 -0.58 25.85
C ASP A 63 7.00 0.86 25.33
N THR A 64 7.66 1.02 24.18
CA THR A 64 8.00 2.32 23.59
C THR A 64 7.06 2.73 22.45
N GLY A 65 6.30 1.78 21.90
CA GLY A 65 5.52 1.99 20.68
C GLY A 65 6.39 2.17 19.43
N SER A 66 7.62 1.65 19.45
CA SER A 66 8.57 1.76 18.33
C SER A 66 8.39 0.67 17.27
N CYS A 67 7.63 -0.38 17.58
CA CYS A 67 7.45 -1.53 16.70
C CYS A 67 6.18 -1.42 15.83
N LEU A 68 6.30 -1.77 14.56
CA LEU A 68 5.16 -1.87 13.65
C LEU A 68 4.45 -3.21 13.85
N HIS A 69 3.24 -3.18 14.42
CA HIS A 69 2.45 -4.39 14.68
C HIS A 69 2.06 -5.13 13.41
N ASP A 70 1.70 -4.39 12.37
CA ASP A 70 1.23 -4.92 11.11
C ASP A 70 2.05 -4.34 9.96
N THR A 71 2.71 -5.23 9.23
CA THR A 71 3.57 -4.90 8.09
C THR A 71 3.03 -5.50 6.79
N HIS A 72 1.73 -5.81 6.70
CA HIS A 72 1.11 -6.07 5.42
C HIS A 72 1.26 -4.86 4.50
N ALA A 73 1.44 -5.12 3.19
CA ALA A 73 1.77 -4.12 2.21
C ALA A 73 0.79 -2.94 2.19
N GLU A 74 -0.52 -3.22 2.21
CA GLU A 74 -1.60 -2.23 2.22
C GLU A 74 -1.61 -1.39 3.51
N VAL A 75 -1.26 -1.99 4.64
CA VAL A 75 -1.16 -1.30 5.93
C VAL A 75 0.05 -0.36 5.91
N CYS A 76 1.20 -0.85 5.43
CA CYS A 76 2.40 -0.02 5.23
C CYS A 76 2.13 1.14 4.26
N ALA A 77 1.48 0.88 3.12
CA ALA A 77 1.14 1.92 2.15
C ALA A 77 0.21 2.99 2.77
N ARG A 78 -0.76 2.59 3.60
CA ARG A 78 -1.60 3.53 4.36
C ARG A 78 -0.79 4.37 5.34
N ARG A 79 0.15 3.77 6.06
CA ARG A 79 1.03 4.50 6.99
C ARG A 79 1.92 5.51 6.25
N SER A 80 2.48 5.12 5.10
CA SER A 80 3.22 6.02 4.22
C SER A 80 2.34 7.18 3.73
N LEU A 81 1.07 6.93 3.39
CA LEU A 81 0.13 7.97 3.01
C LEU A 81 -0.12 8.97 4.15
N LEU A 82 -0.19 8.54 5.40
CA LEU A 82 -0.35 9.46 6.54
C LEU A 82 0.84 10.43 6.65
N LEU A 83 2.07 9.95 6.45
CA LEU A 83 3.27 10.81 6.45
C LEU A 83 3.20 11.84 5.32
N TYR A 84 2.81 11.41 4.12
CA TYR A 84 2.59 12.30 2.98
C TYR A 84 1.52 13.36 3.31
N LEU A 85 0.37 12.98 3.88
CA LEU A 85 -0.69 13.93 4.25
C LEU A 85 -0.25 14.93 5.32
N LEU A 86 0.56 14.52 6.30
CA LEU A 86 1.14 15.44 7.30
C LEU A 86 2.08 16.46 6.66
N GLU A 87 2.84 16.05 5.65
CA GLU A 87 3.65 16.98 4.85
C GLU A 87 2.78 17.94 4.05
N GLU A 88 1.70 17.45 3.43
CA GLU A 88 0.75 18.26 2.68
C GLU A 88 0.00 19.28 3.55
N ILE A 89 -0.31 18.93 4.80
CA ILE A 89 -0.82 19.87 5.81
C ILE A 89 0.20 20.96 6.07
N SER A 90 1.48 20.58 6.26
CA SER A 90 2.56 21.54 6.50
C SER A 90 2.76 22.48 5.30
N ARG A 91 2.67 21.96 4.08
CA ARG A 91 2.72 22.77 2.84
C ARG A 91 1.56 23.75 2.77
N CYS A 92 0.33 23.28 3.01
CA CYS A 92 -0.86 24.13 3.02
C CYS A 92 -0.76 25.24 4.08
N ALA A 93 -0.31 24.91 5.29
CA ALA A 93 -0.14 25.87 6.39
C ALA A 93 0.89 26.96 6.07
N ASN A 94 1.94 26.61 5.32
CA ASN A 94 2.99 27.53 4.88
C ASN A 94 2.65 28.28 3.58
N GLY A 95 1.45 28.09 3.02
CA GLY A 95 1.02 28.72 1.78
C GLY A 95 1.75 28.23 0.52
N THR A 96 2.34 27.02 0.58
CA THR A 96 2.96 26.39 -0.59
C THR A 96 1.98 25.43 -1.28
N SER A 97 2.35 24.94 -2.47
CA SER A 97 1.50 24.01 -3.24
C SER A 97 1.18 22.75 -2.44
N SER A 98 -0.11 22.43 -2.33
CA SER A 98 -0.64 21.31 -1.57
C SER A 98 -1.84 20.68 -2.30
N ILE A 99 -2.16 19.44 -1.97
CA ILE A 99 -3.39 18.75 -2.36
C ILE A 99 -4.55 19.00 -1.38
N LEU A 100 -4.27 19.72 -0.29
CA LEU A 100 -5.23 20.07 0.74
C LEU A 100 -5.59 21.55 0.70
N GLN A 101 -6.76 21.88 1.23
CA GLN A 101 -7.23 23.23 1.52
C GLN A 101 -7.72 23.33 2.97
N PRO A 102 -7.69 24.53 3.59
CA PRO A 102 -8.35 24.75 4.87
C PRO A 102 -9.84 24.41 4.75
N SER A 103 -10.37 23.65 5.72
CA SER A 103 -11.79 23.28 5.65
C SER A 103 -12.68 24.51 5.82
N PRO A 104 -13.77 24.65 5.02
CA PRO A 104 -14.73 25.76 5.16
C PRO A 104 -15.36 25.87 6.55
N CYS A 105 -15.37 24.79 7.34
CA CYS A 105 -15.85 24.81 8.73
C CYS A 105 -14.89 25.50 9.71
N GLY A 106 -13.74 25.99 9.24
CA GLY A 106 -12.72 26.68 10.04
C GLY A 106 -11.87 25.75 10.91
N ARG A 107 -11.98 24.42 10.73
CA ARG A 107 -11.21 23.43 11.50
C ARG A 107 -10.59 22.39 10.58
N GLY A 108 -9.26 22.26 10.66
CA GLY A 108 -8.51 21.25 9.92
C GLY A 108 -8.43 21.52 8.42
N TYR A 109 -8.11 20.46 7.69
CA TYR A 109 -7.85 20.48 6.25
C TYR A 109 -8.69 19.40 5.57
N GLU A 110 -9.02 19.64 4.31
CA GLU A 110 -9.70 18.70 3.45
C GLU A 110 -8.99 18.61 2.09
N LEU A 111 -9.13 17.48 1.40
CA LEU A 111 -8.66 17.34 0.02
C LEU A 111 -9.44 18.29 -0.89
N PHE A 112 -8.78 18.82 -1.92
CA PHE A 112 -9.52 19.48 -2.99
C PHE A 112 -10.53 18.49 -3.63
N PRO A 113 -11.74 18.95 -4.03
CA PRO A 113 -12.79 18.07 -4.57
C PRO A 113 -12.41 17.31 -5.85
N ASP A 114 -11.39 17.78 -6.56
CA ASP A 114 -10.88 17.19 -7.80
C ASP A 114 -9.76 16.15 -7.58
N ILE A 115 -9.38 15.92 -6.32
CA ILE A 115 -8.40 14.91 -5.92
C ILE A 115 -9.10 13.58 -5.62
N GLN A 116 -8.54 12.50 -6.16
CA GLN A 116 -8.91 11.15 -5.79
C GLN A 116 -7.66 10.34 -5.44
N LEU A 117 -7.84 9.41 -4.50
CA LEU A 117 -6.80 8.46 -4.07
C LEU A 117 -7.25 7.05 -4.43
N HIS A 118 -6.35 6.30 -5.05
CA HIS A 118 -6.61 4.93 -5.53
C HIS A 118 -5.64 3.97 -4.86
N LEU A 119 -6.16 3.01 -4.11
CA LEU A 119 -5.36 1.92 -3.55
C LEU A 119 -5.19 0.81 -4.58
N TYR A 120 -3.94 0.41 -4.79
CA TYR A 120 -3.57 -0.80 -5.51
C TYR A 120 -2.89 -1.79 -4.54
N THR A 121 -3.22 -3.07 -4.66
CA THR A 121 -2.53 -4.19 -4.01
C THR A 121 -2.23 -5.27 -5.05
N SER A 122 -1.05 -5.87 -5.00
CA SER A 122 -0.62 -6.91 -5.96
C SER A 122 -1.24 -8.28 -5.67
N ALA A 123 -1.89 -8.41 -4.52
CA ALA A 123 -2.68 -9.56 -4.11
C ALA A 123 -3.93 -9.05 -3.37
N PRO A 124 -5.02 -9.83 -3.33
CA PRO A 124 -6.17 -9.51 -2.49
C PRO A 124 -5.75 -9.38 -1.02
N PRO A 125 -6.31 -8.41 -0.27
CA PRO A 125 -5.98 -8.23 1.14
C PRO A 125 -6.36 -9.49 1.92
N CYS A 126 -5.54 -9.85 2.92
CA CYS A 126 -5.78 -11.06 3.69
C CYS A 126 -7.10 -10.99 4.46
N GLY A 127 -7.78 -12.13 4.59
CA GLY A 127 -9.11 -12.23 5.17
C GLY A 127 -10.16 -12.58 4.12
N ASP A 128 -11.36 -12.06 4.30
CA ASP A 128 -12.53 -12.43 3.49
C ASP A 128 -12.32 -12.21 1.98
N ALA A 129 -11.63 -11.13 1.61
CA ALA A 129 -11.29 -10.81 0.23
C ALA A 129 -10.27 -11.75 -0.43
N ALA A 130 -9.67 -12.68 0.32
CA ALA A 130 -8.76 -13.70 -0.21
C ALA A 130 -9.37 -15.12 -0.20
N VAL A 131 -10.62 -15.26 0.25
CA VAL A 131 -11.34 -16.53 0.26
C VAL A 131 -12.05 -16.70 -1.07
N PHE A 132 -11.45 -17.50 -1.95
CA PHE A 132 -12.05 -17.88 -3.23
C PHE A 132 -12.04 -19.40 -3.36
N ASP A 133 -13.12 -19.96 -3.90
CA ASP A 133 -13.16 -21.36 -4.30
C ASP A 133 -12.10 -21.58 -5.37
N THR A 134 -11.00 -22.21 -5.00
CA THR A 134 -10.02 -22.66 -5.97
C THR A 134 -10.60 -23.92 -6.61
N PRO A 135 -10.92 -23.93 -7.92
CA PRO A 135 -11.33 -25.16 -8.56
C PRO A 135 -10.20 -26.20 -8.37
N PRO A 136 -10.55 -27.47 -8.11
CA PRO A 136 -9.56 -28.50 -7.82
C PRO A 136 -8.50 -28.54 -8.92
N ALA A 137 -7.24 -28.66 -8.50
CA ALA A 137 -6.05 -28.62 -9.37
C ALA A 137 -5.99 -29.74 -10.44
N ASP A 138 -7.01 -30.59 -10.53
CA ASP A 138 -7.09 -31.75 -11.40
C ASP A 138 -7.83 -31.52 -12.73
N ALA A 139 -8.14 -30.27 -13.10
CA ALA A 139 -8.59 -29.95 -14.46
C ALA A 139 -7.44 -29.85 -15.49
N ALA A 140 -6.17 -29.94 -15.04
CA ALA A 140 -5.00 -30.10 -15.91
C ALA A 140 -4.12 -31.23 -15.37
N GLY A 141 -4.36 -32.44 -15.87
CA GLY A 141 -3.73 -33.66 -15.36
C GLY A 141 -2.20 -33.63 -15.41
N GLN A 142 -1.57 -33.87 -14.26
CA GLN A 142 -0.33 -34.64 -14.17
C GLN A 142 -0.22 -35.22 -12.75
N LYS A 143 -0.59 -36.49 -12.59
CA LYS A 143 -0.33 -37.27 -11.37
C LYS A 143 1.18 -37.25 -11.07
N ARG A 144 1.59 -36.70 -9.93
CA ARG A 144 2.87 -37.04 -9.30
C ARG A 144 2.59 -37.83 -8.02
N SER A 145 2.70 -39.14 -8.14
CA SER A 145 2.85 -40.05 -7.02
C SER A 145 4.17 -39.74 -6.31
N HIS A 146 4.13 -39.43 -5.02
CA HIS A 146 5.22 -39.80 -4.11
C HIS A 146 4.64 -40.55 -2.92
N LYS A 147 5.28 -41.70 -2.71
CA LYS A 147 5.00 -42.76 -1.76
C LYS A 147 6.20 -42.74 -0.81
N GLU A 148 5.91 -42.98 0.47
CA GLU A 148 6.81 -43.08 1.64
C GLU A 148 7.26 -41.77 2.27
#